data_AF-A0A0C3NMH5-F1
#
_entry.id   AF-A0A0C3NMH5-F1
#
_cell.length_a   1.000
_cell.length_b   1.000
_cell.length_c   1.000
_cell.angle_alpha   90.00
_cell.angle_beta   90.00
_cell.angle_gamma   90.00
#
_symmetry.space_group_name_H-M   'P 1'
#
loop_
_entity.id
_entity.type
_entity.pdbx_description
1 polymer ?
#
loop_
_entity_poly.entity_id
_entity_poly.type
_entity_poly.pdbx_seq_one_letter_code
_entity_poly.pdbx_strand_id
1 'polypeptide(L)'
;MGYRPGQVSAAQIRIGGVKGVLGVVQDGDLRDRDIRVRPSMVKIHGHISMNTLNVIKVAVYSKATLNRQAILLLEDRGVSADVLMEIFLEEKRKIEGLNTGFDPARLASISVFPISEAISSRIDDPFVQNVKQLISCRLLSDLKWKAWIEVDQSAYLMAIADETDSLEEGQVFCQIQAPGSDPQVIEGKCTEYRNPCLHPGDIRSVQAVDCHRLRHLMNVIVFSTRGDRDLPNMLSGGDLDGDHYTLIWDERFRIRDECIHEPMDYTAPSPVKSPVPVTLEQTKQHFINLIKNDLLGRVCNAHMALADQRSASDPICLELAGLASQAVDFPKTGVPVKQSQLPLIGKYPDYMGKEYRAIRVFRKQPINSYRSEKALGQIFRSIDPEPLYEEAQGYHGEGRLLGIERSVDCKSYLPAVAMHKARYEFELTGLLRRCDMNALPSYYCHAYYNSQV
;
A
#
# COMPACT_ATOMS: atom_id res chain seq x y z
N MET A 1 22.43 -22.91 -17.29
CA MET A 1 23.03 -22.53 -15.99
C MET A 1 21.89 -22.06 -15.10
N GLY A 2 21.47 -22.92 -14.16
CA GLY A 2 20.32 -22.67 -13.30
C GLY A 2 20.61 -21.62 -12.23
N TYR A 3 19.57 -20.87 -11.88
CA TYR A 3 19.54 -19.81 -10.87
C TYR A 3 20.13 -20.27 -9.52
N ARG A 4 20.97 -19.43 -8.90
CA ARG A 4 21.45 -19.62 -7.52
C ARG A 4 20.60 -18.76 -6.57
N PRO A 5 20.22 -19.25 -5.38
CA PRO A 5 19.63 -18.41 -4.34
C PRO A 5 20.54 -17.18 -4.09
N GLY A 6 20.01 -15.97 -4.27
CA GLY A 6 20.71 -14.71 -3.97
C GLY A 6 21.08 -13.79 -5.15
N GLN A 7 20.57 -14.02 -6.36
CA GLN A 7 20.76 -13.07 -7.47
C GLN A 7 19.58 -12.07 -7.53
N VAL A 8 19.87 -10.78 -7.30
CA VAL A 8 18.89 -9.70 -7.29
C VAL A 8 18.91 -8.98 -8.64
N SER A 9 17.75 -8.86 -9.29
CA SER A 9 17.63 -8.20 -10.60
C SER A 9 17.57 -6.69 -10.51
N ALA A 10 17.04 -6.15 -9.41
CA ALA A 10 16.98 -4.72 -9.19
C ALA A 10 17.00 -4.35 -7.70
N ALA A 11 17.52 -3.17 -7.40
CA ALA A 11 17.56 -2.64 -6.04
C ALA A 11 17.25 -1.14 -6.02
N GLN A 12 16.43 -0.73 -5.04
CA GLN A 12 16.23 0.68 -4.73
C GLN A 12 17.41 1.19 -3.90
N ILE A 13 17.99 2.31 -4.30
CA ILE A 13 19.28 2.78 -3.78
C ILE A 13 19.30 4.25 -3.38
N ARG A 14 20.31 4.61 -2.59
CA ARG A 14 20.75 5.99 -2.33
C ARG A 14 22.27 6.08 -2.43
N ILE A 15 22.77 7.04 -3.22
CA ILE A 15 24.21 7.27 -3.42
C ILE A 15 24.45 8.77 -3.55
N GLY A 16 25.08 9.42 -2.59
CA GLY A 16 25.55 10.80 -2.72
C GLY A 16 24.58 11.77 -3.41
N GLY A 17 23.30 11.85 -2.97
CA GLY A 17 22.27 12.73 -3.57
C GLY A 17 21.47 12.11 -4.72
N VAL A 18 21.84 10.91 -5.17
CA VAL A 18 21.10 10.08 -6.14
C VAL A 18 20.06 9.22 -5.41
N LYS A 19 18.83 9.20 -5.93
CA LYS A 19 17.72 8.31 -5.55
C LYS A 19 17.17 7.64 -6.80
N GLY A 20 17.00 6.31 -6.77
CA GLY A 20 16.26 5.57 -7.78
C GLY A 20 16.40 4.07 -7.63
N VAL A 21 16.10 3.35 -8.70
CA VAL A 21 16.31 1.90 -8.84
C VAL A 21 17.48 1.64 -9.78
N LEU A 22 18.31 0.65 -9.45
CA LEU A 22 19.31 0.08 -10.35
C LEU A 22 18.85 -1.32 -10.74
N GLY A 23 18.71 -1.56 -12.05
CA GLY A 23 18.55 -2.89 -12.62
C GLY A 23 19.90 -3.48 -13.02
N VAL A 24 20.06 -4.79 -12.90
CA VAL A 24 21.17 -5.52 -13.51
C VAL A 24 20.97 -5.48 -15.02
N VAL A 25 22.03 -5.19 -15.77
CA VAL A 25 21.99 -5.19 -17.23
C VAL A 25 23.07 -6.11 -17.79
N GLN A 26 22.80 -6.69 -18.95
CA GLN A 26 23.79 -7.42 -19.74
C GLN A 26 24.40 -6.50 -20.79
N ASP A 27 25.03 -5.42 -20.32
CA ASP A 27 25.74 -4.45 -21.17
C ASP A 27 27.24 -4.75 -21.16
N GLY A 28 27.80 -5.01 -22.35
CA GLY A 28 29.24 -5.29 -22.52
C GLY A 28 30.15 -4.09 -22.22
N ASP A 29 29.59 -2.88 -22.21
CA ASP A 29 30.32 -1.64 -21.91
C ASP A 29 30.40 -1.33 -20.41
N LEU A 30 29.75 -2.12 -19.55
CA LEU A 30 29.85 -2.00 -18.10
C LEU A 30 30.88 -2.98 -17.55
N ARG A 31 31.84 -2.47 -16.78
CA ARG A 31 32.80 -3.32 -16.07
C ARG A 31 32.22 -3.74 -14.71
N ASP A 32 32.91 -4.67 -14.07
CA ASP A 32 32.55 -5.09 -12.71
C ASP A 32 32.51 -3.87 -11.77
N ARG A 33 31.40 -3.73 -11.04
CA ARG A 33 31.09 -2.62 -10.10
C ARG A 33 30.84 -1.24 -10.71
N ASP A 34 30.70 -1.13 -12.03
CA ASP A 34 30.25 0.12 -12.63
C ASP A 34 28.75 0.34 -12.35
N ILE A 35 28.38 1.57 -12.01
CA ILE A 35 26.99 2.01 -11.83
C ILE A 35 26.74 3.19 -12.75
N ARG A 36 25.67 3.13 -13.54
CA ARG A 36 25.19 4.26 -14.34
C ARG A 36 23.93 4.82 -13.69
N VAL A 37 23.88 6.15 -13.60
CA VAL A 37 22.75 6.88 -13.04
C VAL A 37 22.17 7.82 -14.09
N ARG A 38 20.85 7.94 -14.12
CA ARG A 38 20.14 8.86 -15.02
C ARG A 38 20.04 10.25 -14.40
N PRO A 39 19.98 11.33 -15.19
CA PRO A 39 19.79 12.70 -14.66
C PRO A 39 18.58 12.83 -13.73
N SER A 40 17.48 12.12 -14.03
CA SER A 40 16.28 12.09 -13.19
C SER A 40 16.49 11.53 -11.79
N MET A 41 17.53 10.72 -11.58
CA MET A 41 17.87 10.14 -10.27
C MET A 41 18.63 11.13 -9.38
N VAL A 42 19.24 12.18 -9.94
CA VAL A 42 20.02 13.17 -9.20
C VAL A 42 19.07 14.18 -8.55
N LYS A 43 18.88 14.09 -7.23
CA LYS A 43 17.95 14.97 -6.50
C LYS A 43 18.65 16.16 -5.85
N ILE A 44 19.95 16.04 -5.54
CA ILE A 44 20.77 17.09 -4.94
C ILE A 44 22.03 17.25 -5.79
N HIS A 45 22.30 18.49 -6.22
CA HIS A 45 23.49 18.84 -7.00
C HIS A 45 24.54 19.48 -6.09
N GLY A 46 25.81 19.12 -6.26
CA GLY A 46 26.94 19.69 -5.50
C GLY A 46 28.05 18.69 -5.26
N HIS A 47 29.12 19.13 -4.58
CA HIS A 47 30.22 18.25 -4.15
C HIS A 47 29.73 17.32 -3.03
N ILE A 48 29.22 16.15 -3.41
CA ILE A 48 28.82 15.12 -2.46
C ILE A 48 29.96 14.09 -2.42
N SER A 49 30.74 14.11 -1.34
CA SER A 49 31.91 13.24 -1.14
C SER A 49 31.56 11.78 -0.82
N MET A 50 30.27 11.45 -0.78
CA MET A 50 29.77 10.13 -0.40
C MET A 50 29.49 9.25 -1.63
N ASN A 51 30.41 8.32 -1.89
CA ASN A 51 30.30 7.31 -2.95
C ASN A 51 29.77 5.96 -2.44
N THR A 52 29.24 5.92 -1.21
CA THR A 52 28.71 4.68 -0.61
C THR A 52 27.36 4.32 -1.23
N LEU A 53 27.27 3.11 -1.79
CA LEU A 53 26.02 2.51 -2.24
C LEU A 53 25.18 2.05 -1.05
N ASN A 54 24.05 2.71 -0.81
CA ASN A 54 23.08 2.27 0.21
C ASN A 54 21.91 1.60 -0.48
N VAL A 55 21.68 0.32 -0.17
CA VAL A 55 20.53 -0.44 -0.65
C VAL A 55 19.38 -0.31 0.35
N ILE A 56 18.22 0.14 -0.13
CA ILE A 56 17.00 0.33 0.67
C ILE A 56 16.11 -0.90 0.60
N LYS A 57 15.88 -1.40 -0.61
CA LYS A 57 15.04 -2.57 -0.88
C LYS A 57 15.55 -3.29 -2.11
N VAL A 58 15.46 -4.61 -2.11
CA VAL A 58 15.78 -5.47 -3.26
C VAL A 58 14.49 -5.98 -3.88
N ALA A 59 14.52 -6.25 -5.19
CA ALA A 59 13.43 -6.86 -5.91
C ALA A 59 13.18 -8.28 -5.40
N VAL A 60 11.95 -8.56 -4.95
CA VAL A 60 11.51 -9.85 -4.42
C VAL A 60 10.10 -10.11 -4.94
N TYR A 61 9.81 -11.37 -5.24
CA TYR A 61 8.46 -11.78 -5.60
C TYR A 61 7.49 -11.62 -4.43
N SER A 62 6.33 -11.04 -4.72
CA SER A 62 5.18 -11.04 -3.83
C SER A 62 3.94 -11.13 -4.70
N LYS A 63 2.92 -11.88 -4.27
CA LYS A 63 1.61 -11.85 -4.90
C LYS A 63 0.93 -10.51 -4.66
N ALA A 64 0.10 -10.06 -5.59
CA ALA A 64 -0.67 -8.86 -5.37
C ALA A 64 -1.78 -9.09 -4.34
N THR A 65 -2.00 -8.06 -3.52
CA THR A 65 -3.12 -8.00 -2.59
C THR A 65 -4.03 -6.85 -3.04
N LEU A 66 -5.29 -7.15 -3.31
CA LEU A 66 -6.30 -6.14 -3.57
C LEU A 66 -6.57 -5.34 -2.29
N ASN A 67 -7.03 -4.11 -2.43
CA ASN A 67 -7.52 -3.28 -1.34
C ASN A 67 -8.84 -2.63 -1.76
N ARG A 68 -9.48 -1.90 -0.85
CA ARG A 68 -10.76 -1.23 -1.12
C ARG A 68 -10.74 -0.33 -2.37
N GLN A 69 -9.65 0.39 -2.64
CA GLN A 69 -9.57 1.27 -3.80
C GLN A 69 -9.48 0.48 -5.11
N ALA A 70 -8.60 -0.54 -5.14
CA ALA A 70 -8.46 -1.41 -6.29
C ALA A 70 -9.74 -2.18 -6.59
N ILE A 71 -10.41 -2.76 -5.58
CA ILE A 71 -11.67 -3.49 -5.75
C ILE A 71 -12.75 -2.58 -6.34
N LEU A 72 -12.91 -1.39 -5.77
CA LEU A 72 -13.90 -0.41 -6.23
C LEU A 72 -13.67 -0.04 -7.70
N LEU A 73 -12.41 0.19 -8.10
CA LEU A 73 -12.09 0.51 -9.49
C LEU A 73 -12.23 -0.69 -10.42
N LEU A 74 -11.78 -1.88 -10.02
CA LEU A 74 -11.91 -3.10 -10.83
C LEU A 74 -13.38 -3.42 -11.10
N GLU A 75 -14.27 -3.29 -10.11
CA GLU A 75 -15.72 -3.45 -10.27
C GLU A 75 -16.28 -2.40 -11.26
N ASP A 76 -15.88 -1.13 -11.14
CA ASP A 76 -16.26 -0.05 -12.06
C ASP A 76 -15.73 -0.26 -13.49
N ARG A 77 -14.62 -1.00 -13.65
CA ARG A 77 -14.02 -1.41 -14.94
C ARG A 77 -14.57 -2.74 -15.48
N GLY A 78 -15.60 -3.30 -14.85
CA GLY A 78 -16.35 -4.44 -15.37
C GLY A 78 -15.89 -5.81 -14.86
N VAL A 79 -15.02 -5.87 -13.86
CA VAL A 79 -14.77 -7.12 -13.10
C VAL A 79 -16.02 -7.44 -12.29
N SER A 80 -16.55 -8.66 -12.43
CA SER A 80 -17.80 -9.04 -11.76
C SER A 80 -17.65 -9.02 -10.23
N ALA A 81 -18.68 -8.54 -9.53
CA ALA A 81 -18.78 -8.66 -8.09
C ALA A 81 -18.69 -10.13 -7.64
N ASP A 82 -19.18 -11.08 -8.44
CA ASP A 82 -19.09 -12.52 -8.15
C ASP A 82 -17.64 -13.00 -8.12
N VAL A 83 -16.79 -12.53 -9.03
CA VAL A 83 -15.36 -12.87 -9.07
C VAL A 83 -14.66 -12.34 -7.83
N LEU A 84 -14.93 -11.09 -7.46
CA LEU A 84 -14.38 -10.44 -6.26
C LEU A 84 -14.84 -11.16 -4.98
N MET A 85 -16.09 -11.62 -4.95
CA MET A 85 -16.65 -12.38 -3.84
C MET A 85 -16.07 -13.80 -3.77
N GLU A 86 -15.82 -14.45 -4.91
CA GLU A 86 -15.20 -15.77 -5.00
C GLU A 86 -13.79 -15.76 -4.39
N ILE A 87 -12.92 -14.85 -4.83
CA ILE A 87 -11.54 -14.76 -4.31
C ILE A 87 -11.52 -14.39 -2.83
N PHE A 88 -12.48 -13.58 -2.38
CA PHE A 88 -12.63 -13.26 -0.96
C PHE A 88 -12.99 -14.50 -0.14
N LEU A 89 -13.97 -15.30 -0.59
CA LEU A 89 -14.40 -16.49 0.13
C LEU A 89 -13.30 -17.55 0.16
N GLU A 90 -12.49 -17.62 -0.89
CA GLU A 90 -11.29 -18.45 -0.90
C GLU A 90 -10.26 -17.97 0.12
N GLU A 91 -9.93 -16.67 0.13
CA GLU A 91 -8.99 -16.10 1.10
C GLU A 91 -9.47 -16.28 2.55
N LYS A 92 -10.77 -16.06 2.80
CA LYS A 92 -11.40 -16.33 4.09
C LYS A 92 -11.22 -17.79 4.52
N ARG A 93 -11.48 -18.75 3.61
CA ARG A 93 -11.28 -20.18 3.88
C ARG A 93 -9.81 -20.52 4.15
N LYS A 94 -8.87 -19.89 3.44
CA LYS A 94 -7.42 -20.06 3.68
C LYS A 94 -7.06 -19.59 5.11
N ILE A 95 -7.59 -18.45 5.54
CA ILE A 95 -7.34 -17.89 6.90
C ILE A 95 -8.00 -18.74 8.00
N GLU A 96 -9.25 -19.17 7.81
CA GLU A 96 -9.95 -20.07 8.74
C GLU A 96 -9.24 -21.44 8.83
N GLY A 97 -8.66 -21.88 7.71
CA GLY A 97 -7.86 -23.09 7.58
C GLY A 97 -6.35 -22.89 7.83
N LEU A 98 -5.95 -22.00 8.75
CA LEU A 98 -4.54 -21.60 8.97
C LEU A 98 -3.54 -22.78 9.05
N ASN A 99 -3.96 -23.94 9.56
CA ASN A 99 -3.10 -25.11 9.74
C ASN A 99 -2.76 -25.85 8.43
N THR A 100 -3.56 -25.72 7.37
CA THR A 100 -3.45 -26.57 6.17
C THR A 100 -3.63 -25.81 4.86
N GLY A 101 -4.39 -24.72 4.87
CA GLY A 101 -4.76 -23.98 3.66
C GLY A 101 -4.03 -22.65 3.48
N PHE A 102 -3.23 -22.21 4.46
CA PHE A 102 -2.54 -20.93 4.41
C PHE A 102 -1.07 -21.09 4.01
N ASP A 103 -0.56 -20.16 3.20
CA ASP A 103 0.82 -20.18 2.72
C ASP A 103 1.82 -20.10 3.90
N PRO A 104 2.67 -21.12 4.12
CA PRO A 104 3.67 -21.13 5.18
C PRO A 104 4.65 -19.95 5.13
N ALA A 105 5.02 -19.48 3.93
CA ALA A 105 5.93 -18.36 3.75
C ALA A 105 5.27 -17.04 4.15
N ARG A 106 3.99 -16.86 3.77
CA ARG A 106 3.19 -15.72 4.22
C ARG A 106 2.99 -15.74 5.72
N LEU A 107 2.72 -16.92 6.29
CA LEU A 107 2.55 -17.05 7.74
C LEU A 107 3.81 -16.67 8.52
N ALA A 108 4.99 -17.09 8.04
CA ALA A 108 6.28 -16.70 8.62
C ALA A 108 6.55 -15.18 8.51
N SER A 109 5.97 -14.49 7.53
CA SER A 109 6.10 -13.04 7.40
C SER A 109 5.21 -12.24 8.37
N ILE A 110 4.12 -12.83 8.86
CA ILE A 110 3.12 -12.16 9.71
C ILE A 110 3.56 -12.16 11.18
N SER A 111 4.29 -13.18 11.62
CA SER A 111 4.63 -13.39 13.02
C SER A 111 6.12 -13.60 13.22
N VAL A 112 6.67 -12.93 14.24
CA VAL A 112 8.04 -13.19 14.72
C VAL A 112 8.11 -14.54 15.43
N PHE A 113 6.99 -15.02 15.99
CA PHE A 113 6.90 -16.37 16.53
C PHE A 113 6.90 -17.38 15.37
N PRO A 114 7.71 -18.47 15.43
CA PRO A 114 7.84 -19.48 14.38
C PRO A 114 6.59 -20.38 14.30
N ILE A 115 5.46 -19.75 13.97
CA ILE A 115 4.14 -20.39 13.99
C ILE A 115 4.02 -21.42 12.86
N SER A 116 4.69 -21.17 11.73
CA SER A 116 4.71 -22.06 10.58
C SER A 116 5.40 -23.39 10.93
N GLU A 117 6.53 -23.32 11.62
CA GLU A 117 7.28 -24.46 12.13
C GLU A 117 6.51 -25.18 13.25
N ALA A 118 5.86 -24.42 14.14
CA ALA A 118 5.03 -24.98 15.21
C ALA A 118 3.82 -25.76 14.64
N ILE A 119 3.15 -25.23 13.62
CA ILE A 119 2.07 -25.91 12.89
C ILE A 119 2.61 -27.15 12.19
N SER A 120 3.72 -27.02 11.46
CA SER A 120 4.33 -28.12 10.70
C SER A 120 4.78 -29.27 11.60
N SER A 121 5.29 -28.92 12.79
CA SER A 121 5.71 -29.88 13.83
C SER A 121 4.55 -30.41 14.67
N ARG A 122 3.31 -29.97 14.38
CA ARG A 122 2.09 -30.36 15.11
C ARG A 122 2.19 -30.13 16.62
N ILE A 123 2.80 -29.01 17.01
CA ILE A 123 2.88 -28.61 18.42
C ILE A 123 1.46 -28.30 18.89
N ASP A 124 0.97 -29.10 19.84
CA ASP A 124 -0.32 -28.92 20.48
C ASP A 124 -0.13 -28.35 21.88
N ASP A 125 0.01 -27.02 21.92
CA ASP A 125 0.26 -26.25 23.14
C ASP A 125 -0.70 -25.04 23.19
N PRO A 126 -1.29 -24.70 24.36
CA PRO A 126 -2.29 -23.62 24.42
C PRO A 126 -1.73 -22.24 24.05
N PHE A 127 -0.45 -21.96 24.26
CA PHE A 127 0.17 -20.72 23.78
C PHE A 127 0.23 -20.70 22.25
N VAL A 128 0.62 -21.82 21.63
CA VAL A 128 0.61 -21.95 20.17
C VAL A 128 -0.80 -21.75 19.61
N GLN A 129 -1.83 -22.33 20.25
CA GLN A 129 -3.23 -22.13 19.84
C GLN A 129 -3.68 -20.67 19.99
N ASN A 130 -3.30 -19.99 21.08
CA ASN A 130 -3.57 -18.56 21.27
C ASN A 130 -2.93 -17.70 20.17
N VAL A 131 -1.67 -17.97 19.81
CA VAL A 131 -0.98 -17.26 18.72
C VAL A 131 -1.70 -17.48 17.39
N LYS A 132 -2.14 -18.72 17.08
CA LYS A 132 -2.93 -18.99 15.87
C LYS A 132 -4.23 -18.18 15.85
N GLN A 133 -4.98 -18.20 16.96
CA GLN A 133 -6.24 -17.49 17.05
C GLN A 133 -6.03 -15.98 16.86
N LEU A 134 -5.00 -15.39 17.47
CA LEU A 134 -4.64 -13.98 17.29
C LEU A 134 -4.33 -13.65 15.82
N ILE A 135 -3.55 -14.50 15.15
CA ILE A 135 -3.22 -14.33 13.73
C ILE A 135 -4.48 -14.43 12.88
N SER A 136 -5.31 -15.45 13.06
CA SER A 136 -6.57 -15.62 12.32
C SER A 136 -7.51 -14.43 12.55
N CYS A 137 -7.70 -13.99 13.79
CA CYS A 137 -8.50 -12.81 14.12
C CYS A 137 -7.96 -11.56 13.43
N ARG A 138 -6.63 -11.37 13.42
CA ARG A 138 -6.01 -10.22 12.77
C ARG A 138 -6.22 -10.26 11.25
N LEU A 139 -5.98 -11.40 10.62
CA LEU A 139 -6.13 -11.58 9.18
C LEU A 139 -7.59 -11.42 8.73
N LEU A 140 -8.54 -12.02 9.45
CA LEU A 140 -9.97 -11.81 9.18
C LEU A 140 -10.40 -10.36 9.42
N SER A 141 -9.79 -9.65 10.38
CA SER A 141 -10.05 -8.23 10.60
C SER A 141 -9.51 -7.37 9.45
N ASP A 142 -8.29 -7.63 8.99
CA ASP A 142 -7.72 -6.95 7.83
C ASP A 142 -8.54 -7.26 6.57
N LEU A 143 -8.99 -8.50 6.39
CA LEU A 143 -9.87 -8.92 5.31
C LEU A 143 -11.24 -8.19 5.36
N LYS A 144 -11.86 -8.06 6.53
CA LYS A 144 -13.14 -7.34 6.72
C LYS A 144 -13.00 -5.83 6.48
N TRP A 145 -12.01 -5.19 7.11
CA TRP A 145 -11.94 -3.73 7.19
C TRP A 145 -11.11 -3.08 6.08
N LYS A 146 -10.13 -3.80 5.53
CA LYS A 146 -9.24 -3.31 4.48
C LYS A 146 -9.44 -4.00 3.14
N ALA A 147 -10.22 -5.09 3.12
CA ALA A 147 -10.44 -5.93 1.94
C ALA A 147 -9.11 -6.38 1.30
N TRP A 148 -8.14 -6.74 2.15
CA TRP A 148 -6.84 -7.28 1.73
C TRP A 148 -7.00 -8.71 1.26
N ILE A 149 -7.21 -8.87 -0.04
CA ILE A 149 -7.43 -10.17 -0.68
C ILE A 149 -6.25 -10.48 -1.60
N GLU A 150 -5.53 -11.56 -1.34
CA GLU A 150 -4.44 -12.03 -2.19
C GLU A 150 -5.00 -12.62 -3.50
N VAL A 151 -4.37 -12.31 -4.63
CA VAL A 151 -4.73 -12.86 -5.95
C VAL A 151 -3.66 -13.84 -6.39
N ASP A 152 -4.05 -15.09 -6.68
CA ASP A 152 -3.07 -16.15 -6.95
C ASP A 152 -2.27 -15.95 -8.25
N GLN A 153 -2.94 -15.57 -9.35
CA GLN A 153 -2.32 -15.28 -10.65
C GLN A 153 -1.95 -13.78 -10.77
N SER A 154 -1.07 -13.34 -9.87
CA SER A 154 -0.66 -11.94 -9.81
C SER A 154 0.74 -11.74 -9.22
N ALA A 155 1.29 -10.55 -9.42
CA ALA A 155 2.53 -10.12 -8.80
C ALA A 155 2.47 -8.64 -8.38
N TYR A 156 3.12 -8.31 -7.27
CA TYR A 156 3.36 -6.95 -6.80
C TYR A 156 4.87 -6.70 -6.75
N LEU A 157 5.40 -6.08 -7.81
CA LEU A 157 6.84 -6.07 -8.08
C LEU A 157 7.37 -4.66 -8.28
N MET A 158 8.62 -4.46 -7.87
CA MET A 158 9.40 -3.30 -8.28
C MET A 158 9.52 -3.28 -9.81
N ALA A 159 9.44 -2.09 -10.40
CA ALA A 159 9.60 -1.95 -11.83
C ALA A 159 10.90 -1.25 -12.26
N ILE A 160 11.34 -1.56 -13.48
CA ILE A 160 12.50 -0.97 -14.15
C ILE A 160 12.17 -0.71 -15.63
N ALA A 161 13.01 0.08 -16.28
CA ALA A 161 12.89 0.38 -17.71
C ALA A 161 13.57 -0.71 -18.55
N ASP A 162 13.07 -0.94 -19.76
CA ASP A 162 13.74 -1.75 -20.77
C ASP A 162 14.94 -1.00 -21.36
N GLU A 163 16.11 -1.21 -20.77
CA GLU A 163 17.38 -0.66 -21.25
C GLU A 163 17.84 -1.26 -22.60
N THR A 164 17.16 -2.30 -23.10
CA THR A 164 17.53 -3.01 -24.33
C THR A 164 16.74 -2.54 -25.56
N ASP A 165 15.72 -1.70 -25.35
CA ASP A 165 14.76 -1.22 -26.36
C ASP A 165 14.16 -2.39 -27.19
N SER A 166 13.73 -3.44 -26.49
CA SER A 166 13.18 -4.66 -27.09
C SER A 166 11.66 -4.76 -26.98
N LEU A 167 11.04 -4.07 -26.02
CA LEU A 167 9.59 -4.07 -25.81
C LEU A 167 8.91 -2.96 -26.61
N GLU A 168 7.81 -3.28 -27.29
CA GLU A 168 6.97 -2.29 -27.96
C GLU A 168 6.07 -1.51 -26.98
N GLU A 169 5.49 -0.41 -27.43
CA GLU A 169 4.51 0.35 -26.64
C GLU A 169 3.35 -0.57 -26.19
N GLY A 170 3.00 -0.49 -24.90
CA GLY A 170 1.97 -1.33 -24.28
C GLY A 170 2.42 -2.76 -23.94
N GLN A 171 3.67 -3.14 -24.25
CA GLN A 171 4.25 -4.40 -23.82
C GLN A 171 5.02 -4.27 -22.50
N VAL A 172 4.96 -5.34 -21.71
CA VAL A 172 5.76 -5.51 -20.49
C VAL A 172 6.45 -6.88 -20.51
N PHE A 173 7.62 -6.97 -19.89
CA PHE A 173 8.22 -8.26 -19.57
C PHE A 173 8.15 -8.49 -18.05
N CYS A 174 7.68 -9.67 -17.67
CA CYS A 174 7.63 -10.09 -16.28
C CYS A 174 7.97 -11.57 -16.19
N GLN A 175 8.97 -11.88 -15.38
CA GLN A 175 9.36 -13.24 -15.05
C GLN A 175 9.46 -13.35 -13.54
N ILE A 176 8.68 -14.26 -12.96
CA ILE A 176 8.56 -14.45 -11.53
C ILE A 176 9.25 -15.73 -11.10
N GLN A 177 9.74 -15.73 -9.87
CA GLN A 177 10.26 -16.90 -9.20
C GLN A 177 9.98 -16.78 -7.71
N ALA A 178 9.02 -17.58 -7.24
CA ALA A 178 8.75 -17.74 -5.83
C ALA A 178 9.88 -18.55 -5.15
N PRO A 179 10.11 -18.38 -3.83
CA PRO A 179 11.10 -19.17 -3.11
C PRO A 179 10.91 -20.68 -3.32
N GLY A 180 11.95 -21.37 -3.79
CA GLY A 180 11.91 -22.83 -4.01
C GLY A 180 11.16 -23.27 -5.28
N SER A 181 10.77 -22.34 -6.15
CA SER A 181 10.13 -22.64 -7.44
C SER A 181 11.05 -22.35 -8.64
N ASP A 182 10.70 -22.93 -9.79
CA ASP A 182 11.32 -22.61 -11.06
C ASP A 182 10.82 -21.25 -11.59
N PRO A 183 11.66 -20.50 -12.35
CA PRO A 183 11.22 -19.28 -13.00
C PRO A 183 10.04 -19.50 -13.95
N GLN A 184 9.08 -18.59 -13.92
CA GLN A 184 7.92 -18.55 -14.80
C GLN A 184 7.88 -17.21 -15.53
N VAL A 185 7.92 -17.25 -16.86
CA VAL A 185 7.64 -16.08 -17.71
C VAL A 185 6.14 -15.89 -17.80
N ILE A 186 5.66 -14.66 -17.61
CA ILE A 186 4.27 -14.30 -17.75
C ILE A 186 4.02 -13.82 -19.18
N GLU A 187 2.98 -14.37 -19.82
CA GLU A 187 2.60 -14.04 -21.19
C GLU A 187 1.09 -13.82 -21.29
N GLY A 188 0.67 -12.97 -22.22
CA GLY A 188 -0.73 -12.70 -22.51
C GLY A 188 -1.23 -11.34 -22.02
N LYS A 189 -2.53 -11.09 -22.20
CA LYS A 189 -3.19 -9.85 -21.79
C LYS A 189 -3.35 -9.84 -20.26
N CYS A 190 -2.77 -8.83 -19.62
CA CYS A 190 -2.79 -8.62 -18.17
C CYS A 190 -3.50 -7.31 -17.81
N THR A 191 -3.93 -7.24 -16.56
CA THR A 191 -4.44 -6.03 -15.91
C THR A 191 -3.36 -5.49 -15.00
N GLU A 192 -3.04 -4.20 -15.13
CA GLU A 192 -1.97 -3.54 -14.38
C GLU A 192 -2.44 -2.25 -13.71
N TYR A 193 -2.01 -2.02 -12.48
CA TYR A 193 -2.28 -0.78 -11.74
C TYR A 193 -1.24 -0.54 -10.64
N ARG A 194 -1.23 0.68 -10.10
CA ARG A 194 -0.41 1.07 -8.94
C ARG A 194 -1.30 1.57 -7.80
N ASN A 195 -0.95 1.21 -6.57
CA ASN A 195 -1.62 1.74 -5.39
C ASN A 195 -0.98 3.06 -4.91
N PRO A 196 -1.76 4.01 -4.37
CA PRO A 196 -3.23 4.07 -4.41
C PRO A 196 -3.73 4.42 -5.82
N CYS A 197 -4.82 3.81 -6.27
CA CYS A 197 -5.49 4.12 -7.55
C CYS A 197 -6.87 4.73 -7.28
N LEU A 198 -7.19 5.84 -7.96
CA LEU A 198 -8.48 6.54 -7.81
C LEU A 198 -9.11 6.83 -9.15
N HIS A 199 -8.33 7.20 -10.16
CA HIS A 199 -8.86 7.52 -11.47
C HIS A 199 -9.19 6.23 -12.23
N PRO A 200 -10.31 6.16 -12.97
CA PRO A 200 -10.65 5.01 -13.82
C PRO A 200 -9.50 4.56 -14.75
N GLY A 201 -8.76 5.52 -15.29
CA GLY A 201 -7.60 5.29 -16.16
C GLY A 201 -6.33 4.78 -15.46
N ASP A 202 -6.33 4.65 -14.13
CA ASP A 202 -5.18 4.10 -13.37
C ASP A 202 -5.05 2.58 -13.51
N ILE A 203 -6.11 1.92 -13.96
CA ILE A 203 -6.09 0.49 -14.30
C ILE A 203 -5.97 0.37 -15.82
N ARG A 204 -4.90 -0.30 -16.26
CA ARG A 204 -4.57 -0.45 -17.68
C ARG A 204 -4.56 -1.92 -18.06
N SER A 205 -4.84 -2.17 -19.33
CA SER A 205 -4.55 -3.46 -19.94
C SER A 205 -3.21 -3.39 -20.66
N VAL A 206 -2.37 -4.39 -20.44
CA VAL A 206 -1.03 -4.49 -21.00
C VAL A 206 -0.82 -5.88 -21.60
N GLN A 207 0.15 -6.00 -22.50
CA GLN A 207 0.53 -7.27 -23.10
C GLN A 207 1.85 -7.75 -22.49
N ALA A 208 1.79 -8.78 -21.65
CA ALA A 208 2.99 -9.47 -21.19
C ALA A 208 3.55 -10.33 -22.32
N VAL A 209 4.85 -10.19 -22.60
CA VAL A 209 5.55 -10.92 -23.67
C VAL A 209 6.82 -11.56 -23.16
N ASP A 210 7.15 -12.74 -23.68
CA ASP A 210 8.46 -13.32 -23.47
C ASP A 210 9.52 -12.62 -24.33
N CYS A 211 10.53 -12.07 -23.67
CA CYS A 211 11.64 -11.39 -24.32
C CYS A 211 12.97 -12.02 -23.89
N HIS A 212 13.62 -12.75 -24.81
CA HIS A 212 14.86 -13.47 -24.54
C HIS A 212 15.97 -12.57 -23.95
N ARG A 213 16.08 -11.32 -24.44
CA ARG A 213 17.08 -10.34 -23.96
C ARG A 213 16.85 -9.91 -22.50
N LEU A 214 15.63 -10.07 -21.99
CA LEU A 214 15.23 -9.68 -20.64
C LEU A 214 15.10 -10.86 -19.66
N ARG A 215 15.22 -12.12 -20.13
CA ARG A 215 15.09 -13.33 -19.27
C ARG A 215 16.10 -13.45 -18.13
N HIS A 216 17.14 -12.63 -18.12
CA HIS A 216 18.05 -12.56 -16.98
C HIS A 216 17.46 -11.79 -15.79
N LEU A 217 16.37 -11.05 -16.00
CA LEU A 217 15.64 -10.29 -15.00
C LEU A 217 14.54 -11.17 -14.40
N MET A 218 14.56 -11.26 -13.08
CA MET A 218 13.63 -12.02 -12.24
C MET A 218 12.98 -11.08 -11.22
N ASN A 219 11.70 -11.30 -10.93
CA ASN A 219 10.95 -10.62 -9.86
C ASN A 219 10.91 -9.10 -10.00
N VAL A 220 10.86 -8.62 -11.25
CA VAL A 220 10.66 -7.21 -11.62
C VAL A 220 9.69 -7.14 -12.79
N ILE A 221 8.98 -6.01 -12.89
CA ILE A 221 8.26 -5.65 -14.11
C ILE A 221 9.17 -4.75 -14.95
N VAL A 222 9.39 -5.12 -16.21
CA VAL A 222 10.17 -4.31 -17.15
C VAL A 222 9.20 -3.60 -18.08
N PHE A 223 9.21 -2.27 -18.02
CA PHE A 223 8.38 -1.42 -18.87
C PHE A 223 9.11 -1.03 -20.15
N SER A 224 8.37 -1.02 -21.27
CA SER A 224 8.86 -0.44 -22.51
C SER A 224 9.27 1.03 -22.33
N THR A 225 10.33 1.43 -23.03
CA THR A 225 10.75 2.83 -23.18
C THR A 225 10.22 3.47 -24.47
N ARG A 226 9.33 2.78 -25.20
CA ARG A 226 8.68 3.26 -26.41
C ARG A 226 7.27 3.78 -26.12
N GLY A 227 6.76 4.58 -27.04
CA GLY A 227 5.44 5.20 -26.98
C GLY A 227 5.46 6.68 -26.66
N ASP A 228 4.30 7.31 -26.72
CA ASP A 228 4.14 8.76 -26.54
C ASP A 228 4.13 9.18 -25.06
N ARG A 229 3.71 8.28 -24.18
CA ARG A 229 3.61 8.51 -22.73
C ARG A 229 4.06 7.25 -21.99
N ASP A 230 4.83 7.44 -20.92
CA ASP A 230 5.35 6.33 -20.14
C ASP A 230 4.22 5.64 -19.35
N LEU A 231 4.17 4.30 -19.46
CA LEU A 231 3.16 3.48 -18.79
C LEU A 231 3.17 3.67 -17.26
N PRO A 232 4.33 3.71 -16.55
CA PRO A 232 4.39 4.07 -15.13
C PRO A 232 3.57 5.31 -14.75
N ASN A 233 3.72 6.40 -15.50
CA ASN A 233 2.98 7.65 -15.27
C ASN A 233 1.47 7.49 -15.49
N MET A 234 1.03 6.61 -16.40
CA MET A 234 -0.40 6.32 -16.57
C MET A 234 -1.00 5.60 -15.36
N LEU A 235 -0.17 4.91 -14.56
CA LEU A 235 -0.59 4.11 -13.40
C LEU A 235 -0.50 4.95 -12.12
N SER A 236 -1.47 5.85 -11.93
CA SER A 236 -1.54 6.75 -10.77
C SER A 236 -0.34 7.73 -10.67
N GLY A 237 0.29 8.11 -11.80
CA GLY A 237 1.45 9.00 -11.79
C GLY A 237 2.72 8.36 -11.22
N GLY A 238 2.88 7.05 -11.38
CA GLY A 238 4.06 6.32 -10.93
C GLY A 238 5.34 6.69 -11.67
N ASP A 239 6.47 6.33 -11.08
CA ASP A 239 7.78 6.42 -11.71
C ASP A 239 8.62 5.15 -11.46
N LEU A 240 9.90 5.16 -11.83
CA LEU A 240 10.82 4.03 -11.66
C LEU A 240 11.90 4.31 -10.59
N ASP A 241 11.54 5.04 -9.53
CA ASP A 241 12.44 5.40 -8.43
C ASP A 241 12.32 4.50 -7.18
N GLY A 242 11.43 3.51 -7.25
CA GLY A 242 11.20 2.47 -6.25
C GLY A 242 9.75 1.98 -6.18
N ASP A 243 8.87 2.51 -7.03
CA ASP A 243 7.47 2.11 -7.09
C ASP A 243 7.31 0.62 -7.39
N HIS A 244 6.22 0.07 -6.85
CA HIS A 244 5.81 -1.30 -7.11
C HIS A 244 4.46 -1.28 -7.82
N TYR A 245 4.32 -2.17 -8.78
CA TYR A 245 3.16 -2.27 -9.66
C TYR A 245 2.51 -3.63 -9.47
N THR A 246 1.18 -3.63 -9.54
CA THR A 246 0.38 -4.85 -9.50
C THR A 246 0.12 -5.31 -10.93
N LEU A 247 0.56 -6.51 -11.27
CA LEU A 247 0.26 -7.18 -12.53
C LEU A 247 -0.60 -8.42 -12.25
N ILE A 248 -1.78 -8.51 -12.87
CA ILE A 248 -2.71 -9.64 -12.74
C ILE A 248 -2.89 -10.28 -14.12
N TRP A 249 -2.58 -11.57 -14.22
CA TRP A 249 -2.78 -12.36 -15.45
C TRP A 249 -3.91 -13.38 -15.33
N ASP A 250 -4.73 -13.28 -14.27
CA ASP A 250 -6.01 -13.97 -14.17
C ASP A 250 -7.01 -13.38 -15.18
N GLU A 251 -7.53 -14.23 -16.06
CA GLU A 251 -8.46 -13.81 -17.11
C GLU A 251 -9.76 -13.18 -16.56
N ARG A 252 -10.16 -13.54 -15.34
CA ARG A 252 -11.36 -13.01 -14.67
C ARG A 252 -11.22 -11.53 -14.29
N PHE A 253 -9.99 -11.01 -14.25
CA PHE A 253 -9.66 -9.62 -13.93
C PHE A 253 -9.38 -8.76 -15.17
N ARG A 254 -9.54 -9.32 -16.38
CA ARG A 254 -9.34 -8.55 -17.62
C ARG A 254 -10.37 -7.43 -17.73
N ILE A 255 -9.87 -6.22 -17.93
CA ILE A 255 -10.70 -5.05 -18.22
C ILE A 255 -11.32 -5.22 -19.60
N ARG A 256 -12.61 -4.91 -19.74
CA ARG A 256 -13.30 -4.90 -21.04
C ARG A 256 -12.84 -3.69 -21.84
N ASP A 257 -12.68 -3.84 -23.15
CA ASP A 257 -12.18 -2.75 -24.00
C ASP A 257 -13.08 -1.50 -23.95
N GLU A 258 -14.40 -1.69 -23.76
CA GLU A 258 -15.40 -0.64 -23.55
C GLU A 258 -15.23 0.14 -22.22
N CYS A 259 -14.51 -0.45 -21.27
CA CYS A 259 -14.28 0.10 -19.93
C CYS A 259 -12.90 0.76 -19.80
N ILE A 260 -12.09 0.77 -20.87
CA ILE A 260 -10.79 1.46 -20.89
C ILE A 260 -11.04 2.96 -20.84
N HIS A 261 -10.35 3.63 -19.92
CA HIS A 261 -10.41 5.06 -19.75
C HIS A 261 -9.05 5.68 -20.04
N GLU A 262 -9.05 6.89 -20.61
CA GLU A 262 -7.82 7.65 -20.76
C GLU A 262 -7.20 7.94 -19.39
N PRO A 263 -5.88 7.78 -19.23
CA PRO A 263 -5.19 8.06 -17.97
C PRO A 263 -5.19 9.56 -17.69
N MET A 264 -5.42 9.92 -16.42
CA MET A 264 -5.39 11.32 -15.96
C MET A 264 -4.04 11.94 -16.24
N ASP A 265 -3.97 13.25 -16.50
CA ASP A 265 -2.70 13.98 -16.51
C ASP A 265 -2.17 14.11 -15.07
N TYR A 266 -1.03 13.47 -14.82
CA TYR A 266 -0.34 13.47 -13.53
C TYR A 266 0.75 14.54 -13.42
N THR A 267 0.74 15.54 -14.31
CA THR A 267 1.68 16.65 -14.27
C THR A 267 1.53 17.44 -12.98
N ALA A 268 2.55 17.38 -12.13
CA ALA A 268 2.56 18.08 -10.86
C ALA A 268 2.58 19.61 -11.06
N PRO A 269 1.95 20.38 -10.14
CA PRO A 269 2.08 21.83 -10.13
C PRO A 269 3.54 22.26 -10.02
N SER A 270 3.88 23.41 -10.62
CA SER A 270 5.22 23.99 -10.49
C SER A 270 5.55 24.23 -9.00
N PRO A 271 6.69 23.72 -8.50
CA PRO A 271 7.07 23.92 -7.10
C PRO A 271 7.24 25.39 -6.75
N VAL A 272 6.76 25.78 -5.57
CA VAL A 272 6.97 27.11 -5.02
C VAL A 272 8.44 27.26 -4.63
N LYS A 273 9.19 28.08 -5.38
CA LYS A 273 10.61 28.34 -5.13
C LYS A 273 10.79 29.55 -4.23
N SER A 274 11.71 29.45 -3.27
CA SER A 274 12.13 30.60 -2.47
C SER A 274 13.05 31.50 -3.32
N PRO A 275 12.82 32.83 -3.36
CA PRO A 275 13.71 33.76 -4.05
C PRO A 275 15.02 33.99 -3.29
N VAL A 276 15.07 33.60 -2.01
CA VAL A 276 16.23 33.71 -1.11
C VAL A 276 16.67 32.33 -0.62
N PRO A 277 17.93 32.16 -0.14
CA PRO A 277 18.34 30.93 0.52
C PRO A 277 17.36 30.52 1.62
N VAL A 278 16.98 29.25 1.63
CA VAL A 278 15.98 28.73 2.57
C VAL A 278 16.45 28.93 4.01
N THR A 279 15.65 29.62 4.81
CA THR A 279 15.93 29.87 6.23
C THR A 279 15.31 28.80 7.13
N LEU A 280 15.83 28.67 8.35
CA LEU A 280 15.25 27.76 9.36
C LEU A 280 13.77 28.07 9.64
N GLU A 281 13.39 29.35 9.67
CA GLU A 281 12.00 29.76 9.90
C GLU A 281 11.08 29.38 8.73
N GLN A 282 11.55 29.51 7.48
CA GLN A 282 10.80 29.01 6.32
C GLN A 282 10.61 27.50 6.37
N THR A 283 11.63 26.75 6.80
CA THR A 283 11.54 25.31 7.00
C THR A 283 10.51 24.96 8.08
N LYS A 284 10.54 25.61 9.25
CA LYS A 284 9.54 25.42 10.31
C LYS A 284 8.12 25.71 9.81
N GLN A 285 7.94 26.82 9.09
CA GLN A 285 6.63 27.18 8.54
C GLN A 285 6.15 26.16 7.50
N HIS A 286 7.06 25.64 6.66
CA HIS A 286 6.73 24.57 5.71
C HIS A 286 6.27 23.30 6.44
N PHE A 287 6.95 22.87 7.51
CA PHE A 287 6.51 21.73 8.33
C PHE A 287 5.12 21.97 8.97
N ILE A 288 4.87 23.16 9.51
CA ILE A 288 3.56 23.51 10.08
C ILE A 288 2.49 23.46 8.98
N ASN A 289 2.77 23.99 7.79
CA ASN A 289 1.85 23.96 6.66
C ASN A 289 1.61 22.53 6.15
N LEU A 290 2.64 21.69 6.14
CA LEU A 290 2.53 20.28 5.78
C LEU A 290 1.54 19.57 6.69
N ILE A 291 1.73 19.74 8.00
CA ILE A 291 0.83 19.19 9.01
C ILE A 291 -0.57 19.74 8.75
N LYS A 292 -0.79 21.06 8.75
CA LYS A 292 -2.13 21.67 8.59
C LYS A 292 -2.91 21.20 7.35
N ASN A 293 -2.23 20.88 6.26
CA ASN A 293 -2.85 20.58 4.96
C ASN A 293 -2.70 19.11 4.54
N ASP A 294 -2.42 18.20 5.46
CA ASP A 294 -2.47 16.75 5.21
C ASP A 294 -3.94 16.29 5.02
N LEU A 295 -4.47 16.55 3.82
CA LEU A 295 -5.85 16.26 3.45
C LEU A 295 -5.98 15.00 2.57
N LEU A 296 -4.88 14.33 2.22
CA LEU A 296 -4.87 13.18 1.29
C LEU A 296 -5.86 12.10 1.74
N GLY A 297 -5.77 11.68 3.01
CA GLY A 297 -6.68 10.66 3.55
C GLY A 297 -8.16 11.08 3.46
N ARG A 298 -8.47 12.37 3.61
CA ARG A 298 -9.84 12.89 3.51
C ARG A 298 -10.34 12.91 2.08
N VAL A 299 -9.48 13.28 1.13
CA VAL A 299 -9.78 13.21 -0.31
C VAL A 299 -10.08 11.76 -0.70
N CYS A 300 -9.20 10.81 -0.35
CA CYS A 300 -9.38 9.39 -0.67
C CYS A 300 -10.67 8.79 -0.08
N ASN A 301 -11.04 9.18 1.14
CA ASN A 301 -12.29 8.73 1.76
C ASN A 301 -13.53 9.33 1.10
N ALA A 302 -13.50 10.63 0.77
CA ALA A 302 -14.59 11.26 0.05
C ALA A 302 -14.78 10.60 -1.32
N HIS A 303 -13.67 10.33 -2.03
CA HIS A 303 -13.67 9.60 -3.28
C HIS A 303 -14.29 8.22 -3.12
N MET A 304 -13.81 7.41 -2.18
CA MET A 304 -14.33 6.06 -1.94
C MET A 304 -15.84 6.06 -1.63
N ALA A 305 -16.31 6.99 -0.81
CA ALA A 305 -17.73 7.09 -0.46
C ALA A 305 -18.60 7.49 -1.65
N LEU A 306 -18.16 8.45 -2.47
CA LEU A 306 -18.91 8.93 -3.64
C LEU A 306 -18.86 7.94 -4.80
N ALA A 307 -17.71 7.33 -5.04
CA ALA A 307 -17.55 6.34 -6.09
C ALA A 307 -18.32 5.05 -5.78
N ASP A 308 -18.51 4.70 -4.50
CA ASP A 308 -19.44 3.63 -4.11
C ASP A 308 -20.91 3.99 -4.41
N GLN A 309 -21.35 5.20 -4.05
CA GLN A 309 -22.72 5.67 -4.34
C GLN A 309 -23.01 5.81 -5.83
N ARG A 310 -21.97 6.10 -6.61
CA ARG A 310 -22.05 6.45 -8.02
C ARG A 310 -21.08 5.56 -8.81
N SER A 311 -20.09 6.18 -9.44
CA SER A 311 -19.03 5.53 -10.21
C SER A 311 -17.74 6.33 -9.98
N ALA A 312 -16.59 5.66 -10.11
CA ALA A 312 -15.31 6.37 -10.12
C ALA A 312 -15.16 7.30 -11.34
N SER A 313 -15.98 7.09 -12.38
CA SER A 313 -16.05 7.95 -13.57
C SER A 313 -16.97 9.16 -13.39
N ASP A 314 -17.64 9.32 -12.24
CA ASP A 314 -18.43 10.52 -11.94
C ASP A 314 -17.52 11.76 -11.91
N PRO A 315 -17.94 12.92 -12.49
CA PRO A 315 -17.11 14.11 -12.54
C PRO A 315 -16.53 14.57 -11.20
N ILE A 316 -17.27 14.37 -10.09
CA ILE A 316 -16.77 14.71 -8.75
C ILE A 316 -15.67 13.74 -8.32
N CYS A 317 -15.77 12.46 -8.68
CA CYS A 317 -14.72 11.48 -8.38
C CYS A 317 -13.46 11.75 -9.20
N LEU A 318 -13.59 12.15 -10.47
CA LEU A 318 -12.47 12.58 -11.31
C LEU A 318 -11.77 13.82 -10.71
N GLU A 319 -12.52 14.80 -10.23
CA GLU A 319 -11.95 15.96 -9.52
C GLU A 319 -11.20 15.52 -8.25
N LEU A 320 -11.79 14.63 -7.46
CA LEU A 320 -11.15 14.11 -6.24
C LEU A 320 -9.87 13.30 -6.54
N ALA A 321 -9.80 12.58 -7.66
CA ALA A 321 -8.57 11.92 -8.10
C ALA A 321 -7.47 12.95 -8.40
N GLY A 322 -7.80 14.04 -9.08
CA GLY A 322 -6.88 15.17 -9.30
C GLY A 322 -6.41 15.83 -7.99
N LEU A 323 -7.32 16.05 -7.04
CA LEU A 323 -6.98 16.58 -5.71
C LEU A 323 -6.09 15.60 -4.92
N ALA A 324 -6.28 14.30 -5.08
CA ALA A 324 -5.45 13.30 -4.42
C ALA A 324 -4.01 13.33 -4.96
N SER A 325 -3.85 13.41 -6.29
CA SER A 325 -2.54 13.60 -6.93
C SER A 325 -1.85 14.87 -6.43
N GLN A 326 -2.57 16.00 -6.41
CA GLN A 326 -2.05 17.25 -5.86
C GLN A 326 -1.62 17.13 -4.40
N ALA A 327 -2.39 16.42 -3.57
CA ALA A 327 -2.06 16.21 -2.16
C ALA A 327 -0.82 15.32 -1.96
N VAL A 328 -0.59 14.33 -2.83
CA VAL A 328 0.62 13.49 -2.81
C VAL A 328 1.87 14.30 -3.11
N ASP A 329 1.79 15.25 -4.05
CA ASP A 329 2.92 16.09 -4.43
C ASP A 329 3.05 17.38 -3.61
N PHE A 330 2.12 17.68 -2.72
CA PHE A 330 2.19 18.84 -1.83
C PHE A 330 3.52 18.95 -1.06
N PRO A 331 4.12 17.88 -0.48
CA PRO A 331 5.43 17.97 0.18
C PRO A 331 6.56 18.45 -0.75
N LYS A 332 6.46 18.17 -2.06
CA LYS A 332 7.47 18.54 -3.05
C LYS A 332 7.19 19.92 -3.66
N THR A 333 5.92 20.23 -3.89
CA THR A 333 5.49 21.42 -4.64
C THR A 333 5.18 22.61 -3.74
N GLY A 334 4.80 22.38 -2.49
CA GLY A 334 4.32 23.40 -1.57
C GLY A 334 2.92 23.94 -1.89
N VAL A 335 2.17 23.30 -2.79
CA VAL A 335 0.81 23.70 -3.19
C VAL A 335 -0.23 22.80 -2.49
N PRO A 336 -0.93 23.28 -1.44
CA PRO A 336 -1.87 22.46 -0.69
C PRO A 336 -3.24 22.35 -1.38
N VAL A 337 -3.93 21.25 -1.13
CA VAL A 337 -5.38 21.12 -1.37
C VAL A 337 -6.13 21.96 -0.33
N LYS A 338 -7.16 22.69 -0.75
CA LYS A 338 -7.99 23.50 0.15
C LYS A 338 -9.17 22.72 0.67
N GLN A 339 -9.48 22.91 1.95
CA GLN A 339 -10.65 22.30 2.58
C GLN A 339 -11.98 22.61 1.88
N SER A 340 -12.08 23.79 1.26
CA SER A 340 -13.28 24.23 0.52
C SER A 340 -13.53 23.47 -0.78
N GLN A 341 -12.52 22.76 -1.30
CA GLN A 341 -12.66 21.93 -2.50
C GLN A 341 -13.24 20.54 -2.18
N LEU A 342 -13.27 20.15 -0.89
CA LEU A 342 -13.79 18.86 -0.49
C LEU A 342 -15.32 18.89 -0.38
N PRO A 343 -16.04 17.98 -1.05
CA PRO A 343 -17.49 17.88 -0.91
C PRO A 343 -17.87 17.42 0.51
N LEU A 344 -19.04 17.86 0.97
CA LEU A 344 -19.62 17.38 2.23
C LEU A 344 -20.30 16.04 2.00
N ILE A 345 -19.79 15.00 2.66
CA ILE A 345 -20.35 13.64 2.58
C ILE A 345 -21.36 13.43 3.71
N GLY A 346 -22.64 13.27 3.35
CA GLY A 346 -23.73 13.10 4.30
C GLY A 346 -23.89 11.68 4.84
N LYS A 347 -23.54 10.67 4.04
CA LYS A 347 -23.60 9.25 4.40
C LYS A 347 -22.41 8.49 3.82
N TYR A 348 -21.91 7.52 4.57
CA TYR A 348 -20.80 6.65 4.15
C TYR A 348 -21.29 5.21 3.94
N PRO A 349 -20.67 4.43 3.05
CA PRO A 349 -21.01 3.01 2.94
C PRO A 349 -20.65 2.28 4.24
N ASP A 350 -21.37 1.21 4.52
CA ASP A 350 -21.26 0.43 5.75
C ASP A 350 -19.87 -0.16 5.98
N TYR A 351 -19.18 -0.59 4.91
CA TYR A 351 -17.79 -1.06 4.99
C TYR A 351 -16.77 0.03 5.36
N MET A 352 -17.18 1.30 5.40
CA MET A 352 -16.37 2.42 5.90
C MET A 352 -16.72 2.81 7.35
N GLY A 353 -17.74 2.20 7.99
CA GLY A 353 -18.22 2.55 9.34
C GLY A 353 -17.94 1.46 10.38
N LYS A 354 -17.33 1.75 11.54
CA LYS A 354 -17.91 2.55 12.65
C LYS A 354 -17.00 3.66 13.25
N GLU A 355 -15.82 3.97 12.68
CA GLU A 355 -14.74 4.64 13.47
C GLU A 355 -14.09 5.93 12.92
N TYR A 356 -14.70 6.69 12.01
CA TYR A 356 -14.14 8.03 11.67
C TYR A 356 -14.22 9.08 12.81
N ARG A 357 -14.64 8.70 14.02
CA ARG A 357 -14.58 9.50 15.26
C ARG A 357 -14.11 8.72 16.50
N ALA A 358 -13.31 7.67 16.36
CA ALA A 358 -12.76 6.93 17.50
C ALA A 358 -11.53 7.60 18.17
N ILE A 359 -11.50 8.94 18.30
CA ILE A 359 -10.64 9.60 19.30
C ILE A 359 -11.38 10.80 19.92
N ARG A 360 -12.59 10.55 20.43
CA ARG A 360 -12.94 11.16 21.72
C ARG A 360 -13.12 10.01 22.68
N VAL A 361 -12.29 10.02 23.73
CA VAL A 361 -12.45 9.18 24.93
C VAL A 361 -13.85 9.37 25.57
N PHE A 362 -14.66 10.31 25.08
CA PHE A 362 -16.04 10.53 25.48
C PHE A 362 -16.96 10.66 24.25
N ARG A 363 -17.77 9.62 24.01
CA ARG A 363 -18.89 9.47 23.06
C ARG A 363 -18.55 9.11 21.61
N LYS A 364 -18.74 7.81 21.29
CA LYS A 364 -19.02 7.31 19.93
C LYS A 364 -20.23 8.06 19.37
N GLN A 365 -20.02 8.95 18.40
CA GLN A 365 -21.15 9.46 17.62
C GLN A 365 -21.42 8.51 16.45
N PRO A 366 -22.66 8.06 16.24
CA PRO A 366 -23.00 7.23 15.11
C PRO A 366 -22.73 8.01 13.82
N ILE A 367 -21.92 7.43 12.92
CA ILE A 367 -21.80 7.91 11.55
C ILE A 367 -23.06 7.47 10.81
N ASN A 368 -23.67 8.39 10.05
CA ASN A 368 -24.78 8.06 9.19
C ASN A 368 -24.24 7.18 8.05
N SER A 369 -24.65 5.92 8.01
CA SER A 369 -24.22 4.96 6.99
C SER A 369 -25.36 4.46 6.13
N TYR A 370 -25.03 3.92 4.96
CA TYR A 370 -25.96 3.17 4.11
C TYR A 370 -25.35 1.81 3.80
N ARG A 371 -26.21 0.83 3.50
CA ARG A 371 -25.77 -0.50 3.06
C ARG A 371 -25.30 -0.40 1.60
N SER A 372 -24.01 -0.62 1.35
CA SER A 372 -23.49 -0.66 -0.02
C SER A 372 -23.94 -1.97 -0.70
N GLU A 373 -24.47 -1.88 -1.92
CA GLU A 373 -24.86 -3.04 -2.72
C GLU A 373 -23.70 -3.58 -3.57
N LYS A 374 -22.58 -2.85 -3.63
CA LYS A 374 -21.36 -3.22 -4.37
C LYS A 374 -20.56 -4.32 -3.68
N ALA A 375 -19.58 -4.89 -4.38
CA ALA A 375 -18.75 -6.00 -3.89
C ALA A 375 -18.16 -5.74 -2.49
N LEU A 376 -17.65 -4.52 -2.23
CA LEU A 376 -17.08 -4.16 -0.92
C LEU A 376 -18.08 -4.25 0.23
N GLY A 377 -19.33 -3.81 0.02
CA GLY A 377 -20.38 -3.95 1.01
C GLY A 377 -20.69 -5.42 1.29
N GLN A 378 -20.77 -6.25 0.25
CA GLN A 378 -21.05 -7.69 0.37
C GLN A 378 -19.92 -8.42 1.12
N ILE A 379 -18.66 -8.13 0.76
CA ILE A 379 -17.44 -8.61 1.42
C ILE A 379 -17.47 -8.28 2.92
N PHE A 380 -17.71 -7.01 3.26
CA PHE A 380 -17.69 -6.53 4.65
C PHE A 380 -18.70 -7.25 5.55
N ARG A 381 -19.90 -7.50 5.03
CA ARG A 381 -20.99 -8.20 5.74
C ARG A 381 -20.81 -9.72 5.78
N SER A 382 -19.89 -10.27 4.97
CA SER A 382 -19.60 -11.72 4.94
C SER A 382 -18.71 -12.21 6.10
N ILE A 383 -18.19 -11.28 6.91
CA ILE A 383 -17.45 -11.57 8.16
C ILE A 383 -18.21 -10.93 9.32
N ASP A 384 -19.44 -11.39 9.57
CA ASP A 384 -20.23 -11.03 10.75
C ASP A 384 -20.64 -12.31 11.52
N PRO A 385 -20.47 -12.36 12.86
CA PRO A 385 -19.94 -11.32 13.73
C PRO A 385 -18.44 -11.04 13.48
N GLU A 386 -17.99 -9.87 13.93
CA GLU A 386 -16.58 -9.49 13.83
C GLU A 386 -15.69 -10.52 14.56
N PRO A 387 -14.51 -10.87 14.02
CA PRO A 387 -13.62 -11.84 14.66
C PRO A 387 -13.17 -11.31 16.02
N LEU A 388 -13.55 -12.01 17.09
CA LEU A 388 -13.11 -11.71 18.45
C LEU A 388 -12.10 -12.76 18.89
N TYR A 389 -11.01 -12.29 19.50
CA TYR A 389 -10.07 -13.17 20.16
C TYR A 389 -10.71 -13.74 21.43
N GLU A 390 -10.67 -15.07 21.55
CA GLU A 390 -11.01 -15.81 22.76
C GLU A 390 -9.80 -16.64 23.15
N GLU A 391 -9.42 -16.57 24.43
CA GLU A 391 -8.25 -17.29 24.94
C GLU A 391 -8.53 -18.80 25.01
N ALA A 392 -7.57 -19.60 24.54
CA ALA A 392 -7.63 -21.04 24.53
C ALA A 392 -7.75 -21.59 25.97
N GLN A 393 -8.72 -22.49 26.18
CA GLN A 393 -8.90 -23.12 27.49
C GLN A 393 -7.71 -24.02 27.84
N GLY A 394 -7.34 -24.04 29.13
CA GLY A 394 -6.29 -24.91 29.65
C GLY A 394 -4.88 -24.31 29.64
N TYR A 395 -4.71 -23.02 29.33
CA TYR A 395 -3.44 -22.32 29.57
C TYR A 395 -3.19 -22.19 31.09
N HIS A 396 -2.58 -23.22 31.66
CA HIS A 396 -1.89 -23.15 32.94
C HIS A 396 -0.42 -22.96 32.63
N GLY A 397 -0.01 -21.73 32.27
CA GLY A 397 1.39 -21.43 32.01
C GLY A 397 2.29 -21.98 33.12
N GLU A 398 3.52 -22.37 32.79
CA GLU A 398 4.49 -22.72 33.82
C GLU A 398 4.55 -21.58 34.85
N GLY A 399 4.37 -21.90 36.13
CA GLY A 399 4.36 -20.90 37.21
C GLY A 399 5.65 -20.07 37.32
N ARG A 400 6.72 -20.43 36.58
CA ARG A 400 7.92 -19.62 36.39
C ARG A 400 7.77 -18.50 35.36
N LEU A 401 7.04 -18.71 34.27
CA LEU A 401 6.73 -17.69 33.26
C LEU A 401 5.58 -16.78 33.73
N LEU A 402 4.54 -17.36 34.35
CA LEU A 402 3.48 -16.61 35.03
C LEU A 402 3.93 -16.01 36.37
N GLY A 403 5.06 -16.47 36.92
CA GLY A 403 5.64 -15.92 38.16
C GLY A 403 6.15 -14.48 38.00
N ILE A 404 6.33 -14.01 36.76
CA ILE A 404 6.62 -12.62 36.43
C ILE A 404 5.34 -11.76 36.42
N GLU A 405 4.14 -12.36 36.37
CA GLU A 405 2.86 -11.67 36.56
C GLU A 405 2.56 -11.32 38.03
N ARG A 406 3.53 -11.47 38.94
CA ARG A 406 3.42 -10.82 40.24
C ARG A 406 3.71 -9.32 40.13
N SER A 407 2.60 -8.59 40.09
CA SER A 407 2.38 -7.27 40.69
C SER A 407 2.86 -6.02 39.96
N VAL A 408 2.53 -5.88 38.67
CA VAL A 408 2.21 -4.53 38.19
C VAL A 408 0.69 -4.46 38.13
N ASP A 409 0.06 -3.93 39.18
CA ASP A 409 -1.35 -3.58 39.12
C ASP A 409 -1.52 -2.43 38.13
N CYS A 410 -1.58 -2.75 36.83
CA CYS A 410 -1.76 -1.78 35.76
C CYS A 410 -2.97 -0.88 36.00
N LYS A 411 -4.00 -1.37 36.72
CA LYS A 411 -5.17 -0.57 37.09
C LYS A 411 -4.82 0.53 38.08
N SER A 412 -3.88 0.31 39.01
CA SER A 412 -3.36 1.35 39.91
C SER A 412 -2.61 2.47 39.19
N TYR A 413 -2.02 2.18 38.01
CA TYR A 413 -1.34 3.18 37.19
C TYR A 413 -2.28 3.93 36.23
N LEU A 414 -3.49 3.43 35.96
CA LEU A 414 -4.43 4.09 35.05
C LEU A 414 -4.71 5.55 35.42
N PRO A 415 -4.91 5.94 36.70
CA PRO A 415 -5.09 7.34 37.08
C PRO A 415 -3.86 8.20 36.77
N ALA A 416 -2.65 7.71 37.07
CA ALA A 416 -1.40 8.42 36.79
C ALA A 416 -1.17 8.57 35.28
N VAL A 417 -1.38 7.50 34.51
CA VAL A 417 -1.30 7.52 33.04
C VAL A 417 -2.33 8.49 32.45
N ALA A 418 -3.56 8.50 32.95
CA ALA A 418 -4.59 9.45 32.52
C ALA A 418 -4.18 10.90 32.80
N MET A 419 -3.56 11.18 33.95
CA MET A 419 -3.08 12.51 34.31
C MET A 419 -1.89 12.95 33.45
N HIS A 420 -0.91 12.06 33.22
CA HIS A 420 0.20 12.33 32.31
C HIS A 420 -0.28 12.56 30.87
N LYS A 421 -1.22 11.74 30.39
CA LYS A 421 -1.87 11.92 29.09
C LYS A 421 -2.59 13.26 29.00
N ALA A 422 -3.38 13.63 30.00
CA ALA A 422 -4.10 14.90 30.03
C ALA A 422 -3.13 16.10 30.02
N ARG A 423 -2.03 16.02 30.79
CA ARG A 423 -0.99 17.06 30.80
C ARG A 423 -0.29 17.17 29.44
N TYR A 424 0.11 16.05 28.86
CA TYR A 424 0.69 16.00 27.52
C TYR A 424 -0.27 16.59 26.49
N GLU A 425 -1.54 16.19 26.49
CA GLU A 425 -2.57 16.73 25.60
C GLU A 425 -2.78 18.23 25.80
N PHE A 426 -2.76 18.73 27.04
CA PHE A 426 -2.86 20.16 27.33
C PHE A 426 -1.66 20.95 26.81
N GLU A 427 -0.43 20.49 27.09
CA GLU A 427 0.81 21.13 26.62
C GLU A 427 0.91 21.09 25.09
N LEU A 428 0.59 19.95 24.48
CA LEU A 428 0.51 19.76 23.04
C LEU A 428 -0.55 20.70 22.43
N THR A 429 -1.75 20.76 23.02
CA THR A 429 -2.81 21.68 22.55
C THR A 429 -2.37 23.14 22.64
N GLY A 430 -1.66 23.52 23.71
CA GLY A 430 -1.07 24.85 23.86
C GLY A 430 -0.04 25.16 22.78
N LEU A 431 0.83 24.20 22.47
CA LEU A 431 1.82 24.32 21.38
C LEU A 431 1.14 24.44 20.02
N LEU A 432 0.16 23.58 19.73
CA LEU A 432 -0.59 23.61 18.48
C LEU A 432 -1.33 24.94 18.31
N ARG A 433 -2.01 25.46 19.35
CA ARG A 433 -2.67 26.78 19.28
C ARG A 433 -1.71 27.92 18.91
N ARG A 434 -0.48 27.92 19.45
CA ARG A 434 0.55 28.92 19.10
C ARG A 434 0.97 28.88 17.62
N CYS A 435 0.74 27.76 16.96
CA CYS A 435 1.00 27.60 15.53
C CYS A 435 -0.28 27.70 14.68
N ASP A 436 -1.39 28.23 15.21
CA ASP A 436 -2.72 28.24 14.59
C ASP A 436 -3.20 26.84 14.16
N MET A 437 -2.83 25.82 14.94
CA MET A 437 -3.16 24.41 14.74
C MET A 437 -4.33 24.00 15.66
N ASN A 438 -5.45 24.74 15.59
CA ASN A 438 -6.52 24.71 16.60
C ASN A 438 -7.37 23.41 16.67
N ALA A 439 -7.16 22.45 15.77
CA ALA A 439 -7.97 21.24 15.64
C ALA A 439 -7.19 19.91 15.73
N LEU A 440 -5.90 19.93 16.08
CA LEU A 440 -4.97 18.87 15.69
C LEU A 440 -4.68 17.68 16.65
N PRO A 441 -4.95 17.68 17.98
CA PRO A 441 -4.47 16.58 18.84
C PRO A 441 -5.09 15.20 18.57
N SER A 442 -6.31 15.12 18.02
CA SER A 442 -7.04 13.86 17.86
C SER A 442 -7.12 13.32 16.42
N TYR A 443 -6.53 14.01 15.45
CA TYR A 443 -6.81 13.76 14.02
C TYR A 443 -5.63 13.17 13.22
N TYR A 444 -4.39 13.32 13.69
CA TYR A 444 -3.19 12.96 12.89
C TYR A 444 -2.65 11.56 13.16
N CYS A 445 -3.03 10.91 14.27
CA CYS A 445 -2.52 9.57 14.58
C CYS A 445 -3.04 8.46 13.64
N HIS A 446 -4.09 8.70 12.84
CA HIS A 446 -4.69 7.64 12.01
C HIS A 446 -4.65 7.83 10.49
N ALA A 447 -4.43 9.06 10.00
CA ALA A 447 -4.39 9.28 8.54
C ALA A 447 -3.15 8.64 7.90
N TYR A 448 -2.02 8.63 8.61
CA TYR A 448 -0.76 8.05 8.12
C TYR A 448 -0.74 6.51 8.13
N TYR A 449 -1.53 5.86 8.98
CA TYR A 449 -1.51 4.39 9.15
C TYR A 449 -2.40 3.64 8.15
N ASN A 450 -3.30 4.35 7.45
CA ASN A 450 -4.26 3.74 6.51
C ASN A 450 -4.11 4.23 5.06
N SER A 451 -3.25 5.22 4.78
CA SER A 451 -2.97 5.72 3.43
C SER A 451 -1.65 5.21 2.84
N GLN A 452 -0.79 4.60 3.67
CA GLN A 452 0.44 3.93 3.25
C GLN A 452 0.49 2.50 3.79
N VAL A 453 -0.42 1.65 3.34
CA VAL A 453 -0.17 0.20 3.14
C VAL A 453 -1.06 -0.29 2.00
#